data_AF-A0A4Q1AJW3-F1
#
_entry.id   AF-A0A4Q1AJW3-F1
#
_cell.length_a   1.000
_cell.length_b   1.000
_cell.length_c   1.000
_cell.angle_alpha   90.00
_cell.angle_beta   90.00
_cell.angle_gamma   90.00
#
_symmetry.space_group_name_H-M   'P 1'
#
loop_
_entity.id
_entity.type
_entity.pdbx_description
1 polymer ?
#
loop_
_entity_poly.entity_id
_entity_poly.type
_entity_poly.pdbx_seq_one_letter_code
_entity_poly.pdbx_strand_id
1 'polypeptide(L)' 'MEDLKSKQICQCGEKSIDEAIEIFKNTDLPYKKAKKLVTQCNKACCRKALMSLFNMVKFGQVDYEEISFLIDAANDRLKE' A
#
# COMPACT_ATOMS: atom_id res chain seq x y z
N MET A 1 4.91 -11.81 13.75
CA MET A 1 3.79 -11.43 12.86
C MET A 1 3.37 -9.96 13.05
N GLU A 2 3.79 -9.27 14.12
CA GLU A 2 3.53 -7.83 14.35
C GLU A 2 4.33 -6.88 13.44
N ASP A 3 5.48 -7.28 12.90
CA ASP A 3 6.33 -6.39 12.09
C ASP A 3 5.79 -6.02 10.70
N LEU A 4 4.92 -6.86 10.12
CA LEU A 4 4.48 -6.65 8.73
C LEU A 4 3.53 -5.46 8.58
N LYS A 5 2.76 -5.11 9.62
CA LYS A 5 1.80 -4.00 9.58
C LYS A 5 2.47 -2.63 9.58
N SER A 6 3.58 -2.52 10.32
CA SER A 6 4.37 -1.30 10.47
C SER A 6 5.30 -1.06 9.28
N LYS A 7 5.42 -2.02 8.36
CA LYS A 7 6.26 -1.90 7.19
C LYS A 7 5.74 -0.78 6.28
N GLN A 8 6.67 0.03 5.78
CA GLN A 8 6.36 1.15 4.91
C GLN A 8 5.81 0.66 3.56
N ILE A 9 4.60 1.09 3.21
CA ILE A 9 3.91 0.67 1.97
C ILE A 9 4.55 1.27 0.71
N CYS A 10 5.16 2.45 0.85
CA CYS A 10 5.75 3.18 -0.26
C CYS A 10 6.75 4.23 0.21
N GLN A 11 7.84 4.39 -0.53
CA GLN A 11 8.88 5.41 -0.28
C GLN A 11 8.40 6.86 -0.44
N CYS A 12 7.27 7.09 -1.12
CA CYS A 12 6.85 8.45 -1.48
C CYS A 12 6.02 9.19 -0.42
N GLY A 13 5.38 8.48 0.50
CA GLY A 13 4.47 9.09 1.50
C GLY A 13 4.74 8.64 2.93
N GLU A 14 5.78 7.83 3.14
CA GLU A 14 6.24 7.38 4.47
C GLU A 14 5.18 6.71 5.34
N LYS A 15 4.06 6.28 4.73
CA LYS A 15 2.98 5.57 5.41
C LYS A 15 3.30 4.10 5.61
N SER A 16 2.90 3.57 6.75
CA SER A 16 2.87 2.14 7.03
C SER A 16 1.70 1.44 6.31
N ILE A 17 1.72 0.10 6.27
CA ILE A 17 0.57 -0.68 5.77
C ILE A 17 -0.67 -0.39 6.62
N ASP A 18 -0.54 -0.30 7.94
CA ASP A 18 -1.68 -0.05 8.83
C ASP A 18 -2.34 1.31 8.56
N GLU A 19 -1.54 2.37 8.46
CA GLU A 19 -2.05 3.70 8.09
C GLU A 19 -2.72 3.69 6.70
N ALA A 20 -2.14 2.97 5.74
CA ALA A 20 -2.73 2.84 4.41
C ALA A 20 -4.07 2.08 4.43
N ILE A 21 -4.19 1.07 5.29
CA ILE A 21 -5.45 0.36 5.54
C ILE A 21 -6.49 1.30 6.15
N GLU A 22 -6.12 2.08 7.16
CA GLU A 22 -7.03 3.05 7.78
C GLU A 22 -7.53 4.08 6.76
N ILE A 23 -6.64 4.60 5.91
CA ILE A 23 -7.01 5.52 4.82
C ILE A 23 -7.99 4.83 3.86
N PHE A 24 -7.73 3.59 3.47
CA PHE A 24 -8.57 2.85 2.53
C PHE A 24 -9.91 2.43 3.12
N LYS A 25 -9.99 2.14 4.42
CA LYS A 25 -11.25 1.84 5.13
C LYS A 25 -12.13 3.07 5.26
N ASN A 26 -11.54 4.25 5.47
CA ASN A 26 -12.26 5.49 5.70
C ASN A 26 -12.51 6.30 4.42
N THR A 27 -12.26 5.73 3.22
CA THR A 27 -12.42 6.44 1.96
C THR A 27 -13.30 5.70 0.96
N ASP A 28 -14.32 6.38 0.44
CA ASP A 28 -15.12 5.92 -0.70
C ASP A 28 -14.51 6.35 -2.05
N LEU A 29 -13.33 6.95 -2.01
CA LEU A 29 -12.69 7.47 -3.22
C LEU A 29 -12.21 6.33 -4.13
N PRO A 30 -12.24 6.51 -5.46
CA PRO A 30 -11.66 5.55 -6.38
C PRO A 30 -10.15 5.42 -6.15
N TYR A 31 -9.59 4.25 -6.45
CA TYR A 31 -8.17 3.91 -6.22
C TYR A 31 -7.19 5.04 -6.57
N LYS A 32 -7.37 5.71 -7.72
CA LYS A 32 -6.48 6.80 -8.15
C LYS A 32 -6.39 7.94 -7.14
N LYS A 33 -7.51 8.30 -6.49
CA LYS A 33 -7.58 9.34 -5.47
C LYS A 33 -7.14 8.79 -4.10
N ALA A 34 -7.62 7.61 -3.70
CA ALA A 34 -7.23 6.96 -2.45
C ALA A 34 -5.72 6.73 -2.37
N LYS A 35 -5.09 6.26 -3.46
CA LYS A 35 -3.63 6.11 -3.58
C LYS A 35 -2.90 7.43 -3.31
N LYS A 36 -3.43 8.56 -3.77
CA LYS A 36 -2.80 9.87 -3.59
C LYS A 36 -2.81 10.31 -2.13
N LEU A 37 -3.81 9.89 -1.35
CA LEU A 37 -3.84 10.13 0.11
C LEU A 37 -2.72 9.38 0.84
N VAL A 38 -2.38 8.16 0.39
CA VAL A 38 -1.32 7.34 0.99
C VAL A 38 0.08 7.75 0.54
N THR A 39 0.25 8.06 -0.75
CA THR A 39 1.60 8.22 -1.35
C THR A 39 2.02 9.64 -1.61
N GLN A 40 1.06 10.58 -1.63
CA GLN A 40 1.28 11.97 -2.04
C GLN A 40 1.97 12.12 -3.42
N CYS A 41 2.00 11.07 -4.25
CA CYS A 41 2.76 11.04 -5.50
C CYS A 41 1.90 10.55 -6.68
N ASN A 42 2.32 10.91 -7.89
CA ASN A 42 1.70 10.44 -9.14
C ASN A 42 2.47 9.27 -9.79
N LYS A 43 3.62 8.86 -9.21
CA LYS A 43 4.51 7.83 -9.77
C LYS A 43 3.90 6.42 -9.63
N ALA A 44 4.33 5.49 -10.47
CA ALA A 44 3.85 4.11 -10.46
C ALA A 44 4.66 3.16 -9.53
N CYS A 45 5.66 3.69 -8.80
CA CYS A 45 6.62 2.95 -7.96
C CYS A 45 5.98 1.89 -7.06
N CYS A 46 4.84 2.19 -6.43
CA CYS A 46 4.19 1.30 -5.47
C CYS A 46 2.82 0.79 -5.97
N ARG A 47 2.57 0.84 -7.28
CA ARG A 47 1.23 0.59 -7.85
C ARG A 47 0.68 -0.79 -7.51
N LYS A 48 1.48 -1.85 -7.66
CA LYS A 48 1.03 -3.23 -7.39
C LYS A 48 0.64 -3.43 -5.93
N ALA A 49 1.55 -3.10 -5.00
CA ALA A 49 1.29 -3.20 -3.56
C ALA A 49 0.04 -2.39 -3.16
N LEU A 50 -0.03 -1.10 -3.52
CA LEU A 50 -1.17 -0.26 -3.14
C LEU A 50 -2.50 -0.71 -3.74
N MET A 51 -2.50 -1.25 -4.97
CA MET A 51 -3.71 -1.72 -5.62
C MET A 51 -4.20 -3.02 -4.98
N SER A 52 -3.29 -3.94 -4.66
CA SER A 52 -3.63 -5.15 -3.90
C SER A 52 -4.17 -4.80 -2.52
N LEU A 53 -3.51 -3.91 -1.77
CA LEU A 53 -3.99 -3.48 -0.45
C LEU A 53 -5.37 -2.81 -0.52
N PHE A 54 -5.60 -1.94 -1.50
CA PHE A 54 -6.90 -1.31 -1.72
C PHE A 54 -8.01 -2.35 -1.97
N ASN A 55 -7.75 -3.35 -2.81
CA ASN A 55 -8.70 -4.43 -3.08
C ASN A 55 -8.93 -5.28 -1.84
N MET A 56 -7.85 -5.70 -1.16
CA MET A 56 -7.90 -6.47 0.08
C MET A 56 -8.77 -5.79 1.16
N VAL A 57 -8.59 -4.48 1.34
CA VAL A 57 -9.41 -3.67 2.27
C VAL A 57 -10.86 -3.61 1.82
N LYS A 58 -11.11 -3.41 0.53
CA LYS A 58 -12.47 -3.31 -0.04
C LYS A 58 -13.26 -4.61 0.02
N PHE A 59 -12.58 -5.76 -0.12
CA PHE A 59 -13.20 -7.08 -0.12
C PHE A 59 -13.07 -7.84 1.20
N GLY A 60 -12.44 -7.23 2.23
CA GLY A 60 -12.49 -7.69 3.62
C GLY A 60 -11.43 -8.71 4.04
N GLN A 61 -10.43 -9.00 3.22
CA GLN A 61 -9.35 -9.93 3.57
C GLN A 61 -8.00 -9.29 3.26
N VAL A 62 -7.28 -8.87 4.31
CA VAL A 62 -5.93 -8.32 4.20
C VAL A 62 -4.91 -9.41 4.47
N ASP A 63 -4.14 -9.73 3.43
CA ASP A 63 -3.01 -10.65 3.52
C ASP A 63 -1.72 -9.83 3.72
N TYR A 64 -1.21 -9.83 4.95
CA TYR A 64 -0.03 -9.06 5.33
C TYR A 64 1.27 -9.65 4.76
N GLU A 65 1.30 -10.95 4.47
CA GLU A 65 2.48 -11.60 3.89
C GLU A 65 2.59 -11.25 2.41
N GLU A 66 1.47 -11.37 1.68
CA GLU A 66 1.44 -11.01 0.27
C GLU A 66 1.73 -9.51 0.05
N ILE A 67 1.15 -8.62 0.86
CA ILE A 67 1.43 -7.19 0.70
C ILE A 67 2.89 -6.86 1.00
N SER A 68 3.49 -7.50 2.01
CA SER A 68 4.91 -7.32 2.34
C SER A 68 5.80 -7.77 1.20
N PHE A 69 5.51 -8.93 0.61
CA PHE A 69 6.22 -9.45 -0.55
C PHE A 69 6.11 -8.49 -1.76
N LEU A 70 4.92 -7.96 -2.03
CA LEU A 70 4.71 -7.00 -3.11
C LEU A 70 5.46 -5.69 -2.91
N ILE A 71 5.64 -5.24 -1.66
CA ILE A 71 6.45 -4.07 -1.33
C ILE A 71 7.93 -4.37 -1.61
N ASP A 72 8.45 -5.51 -1.15
CA ASP A 72 9.85 -5.88 -1.40
C ASP A 72 10.13 -5.99 -2.89
N ALA A 73 9.26 -6.67 -3.64
CA ALA A 73 9.38 -6.81 -5.09
C ALA A 73 9.28 -5.47 -5.83
N ALA A 74 8.56 -4.48 -5.29
CA ALA A 74 8.51 -3.14 -5.84
C ALA A 74 9.79 -2.33 -5.55
N ASN A 75 10.33 -2.46 -4.33
CA ASN A 75 11.55 -1.78 -3.92
C ASN A 75 12.79 -2.34 -4.63
N ASP A 76 12.84 -3.65 -4.86
CA ASP A 76 13.94 -4.32 -5.56
C ASP A 76 14.10 -3.77 -6.99
N ARG A 77 12.99 -3.61 -7.71
CA ARG A 77 12.94 -3.00 -9.06
C ARG A 77 13.37 -1.53 -9.12
N LEU A 78 13.42 -0.83 -7.99
CA LEU A 78 13.87 0.56 -7.92
C LEU A 78 15.37 0.68 -7.64
N LYS A 79 16.04 -0.43 -7.32
CA LYS A 79 17.49 -0.49 -7.08
C LYS A 79 18.30 -0.78 -8.36
N GLU A 80 17.63 -1.17 -9.46
CA GLU A 80 18.20 -1.27 -10.81
C GLU A 80 18.11 0.07 -11.55
#